data_AF-A0A3N2NK73-F1
#
_entry.id   AF-A0A3N2NK73-F1
#
_cell.length_a   1.000
_cell.length_b   1.000
_cell.length_c   1.000
_cell.angle_alpha   90.00
_cell.angle_beta   90.00
_cell.angle_gamma   90.00
#
_symmetry.space_group_name_H-M   'P 1'
#
loop_
_entity.id
_entity.type
_entity.pdbx_description
1 polymer ?
#
loop_
_entity_poly.entity_id
_entity_poly.type
_entity_poly.pdbx_seq_one_letter_code
_entity_poly.pdbx_strand_id
1 'polypeptide(L)'
;MLKEIKSIPLATFLSQLGHEPTVRKGTRLWYKSPLRQEHTPSFKVETTLNCWYDFGLGKGGNIIDLAAEMYQSIDLRYLMRCIADM
;
A
#
# COMPACT_ATOMS: atom_id res chain seq x y z
N MET A 1 -18.78 1.11 -4.92
CA MET A 1 -17.88 -0.07 -4.87
C MET A 1 -16.41 0.23 -5.22
N LEU A 2 -15.99 0.36 -6.49
CA LEU A 2 -14.55 0.55 -6.80
C LEU A 2 -13.97 1.88 -6.28
N LYS A 3 -14.78 2.95 -6.32
CA LYS A 3 -14.40 4.27 -5.77
C LYS A 3 -14.27 4.23 -4.24
N GLU A 4 -15.11 3.47 -3.54
CA GLU A 4 -15.03 3.29 -2.09
C GLU A 4 -13.74 2.55 -1.72
N ILE A 5 -13.41 1.46 -2.41
CA ILE A 5 -12.18 0.72 -2.15
C ILE A 5 -10.95 1.61 -2.36
N LYS A 6 -10.91 2.37 -3.45
CA LYS A 6 -9.81 3.33 -3.70
C LYS A 6 -9.73 4.47 -2.69
N SER A 7 -10.77 4.69 -1.89
CA SER A 7 -10.78 5.70 -0.82
C SER A 7 -10.28 5.17 0.53
N ILE A 8 -10.12 3.84 0.67
CA ILE A 8 -9.52 3.25 1.86
C ILE A 8 -8.08 3.78 2.00
N PRO A 9 -7.72 4.42 3.12
CA PRO A 9 -6.39 4.96 3.30
C PRO A 9 -5.34 3.84 3.26
N LEU A 10 -4.32 3.99 2.41
CA LEU A 10 -3.20 3.05 2.32
C LEU A 10 -2.50 2.85 3.66
N ALA A 11 -2.41 3.90 4.48
CA ALA A 11 -1.85 3.80 5.82
C ALA A 11 -2.65 2.87 6.74
N THR A 12 -3.99 2.90 6.65
CA THR A 12 -4.87 2.00 7.41
C THR A 12 -4.71 0.57 6.93
N PHE A 13 -4.74 0.35 5.61
CA PHE A 13 -4.53 -0.97 5.01
C PHE A 13 -3.19 -1.59 5.41
N LEU A 14 -2.10 -0.81 5.36
CA LEU A 14 -0.78 -1.26 5.78
C LEU A 14 -0.71 -1.58 7.28
N SER A 15 -1.34 -0.76 8.13
CA SER A 15 -1.37 -0.99 9.57
C SER A 15 -2.14 -2.27 9.95
N GLN A 16 -3.26 -2.56 9.28
CA GLN A 16 -3.99 -3.84 9.45
C GLN A 16 -3.14 -5.06 9.07
N LEU A 17 -2.22 -4.89 8.12
CA LEU A 17 -1.24 -5.90 7.73
C LEU A 17 0.01 -5.94 8.63
N GLY A 18 0.07 -5.09 9.67
CA GLY A 18 1.19 -5.03 10.62
C GLY A 18 2.38 -4.18 10.14
N HIS A 19 2.21 -3.38 9.08
CA HIS A 19 3.23 -2.47 8.59
C HIS A 19 3.05 -1.06 9.14
N GLU A 20 3.99 -0.63 9.96
CA GLU A 20 4.01 0.73 10.52
C GLU A 20 5.07 1.62 9.85
N PRO A 21 4.81 2.94 9.69
CA PRO A 21 5.76 3.84 9.08
C PRO A 21 6.96 4.07 9.99
N THR A 22 8.15 3.90 9.41
CA THR A 22 9.44 4.20 10.03
C THR A 22 9.74 5.71 10.11
N VAL A 23 9.18 6.50 9.18
CA VAL A 23 9.35 7.96 9.15
C VAL A 23 8.04 8.62 8.73
N ARG A 24 7.68 9.71 9.40
CA ARG A 24 6.51 10.54 9.07
C ARG A 24 6.97 11.97 8.77
N LYS A 25 6.65 12.51 7.59
CA LYS A 25 6.99 13.89 7.16
C LYS A 25 5.80 14.53 6.45
N GLY A 26 5.00 15.29 7.20
CA GLY A 26 3.74 15.83 6.68
C GLY A 26 2.85 14.69 6.21
N THR A 27 2.47 14.73 4.93
CA THR A 27 1.60 13.73 4.28
C THR A 27 2.37 12.53 3.71
N ARG A 28 3.69 12.50 3.88
CA ARG A 28 4.57 11.43 3.39
C ARG A 28 4.94 10.49 4.51
N LEU A 29 4.55 9.24 4.36
CA LEU A 29 4.91 8.15 5.26
C LEU A 29 5.91 7.23 4.56
N TRP A 30 6.98 6.87 5.26
CA TRP A 30 7.99 5.94 4.74
C TRP A 30 8.01 4.65 5.54
N TYR A 31 8.00 3.55 4.82
CA TYR A 31 7.98 2.18 5.34
C TYR A 31 9.17 1.42 4.79
N LYS A 32 9.55 0.36 5.49
CA LYS A 32 10.19 -0.76 4.81
C LYS A 32 9.19 -1.37 3.84
N SER A 33 9.65 -1.74 2.66
CA SER A 33 8.81 -2.32 1.61
C SER A 33 8.01 -3.51 2.17
N PRO A 34 6.67 -3.50 2.03
CA PRO A 34 5.86 -4.66 2.34
C PRO A 34 5.98 -5.75 1.26
N LEU A 35 6.64 -5.46 0.13
CA LEU A 35 6.73 -6.33 -1.04
C LEU A 35 8.03 -7.16 -1.06
N ARG A 36 9.02 -6.79 -0.26
CA ARG A 36 10.32 -7.47 -0.17
C ARG A 36 11.01 -7.18 1.15
N GLN A 37 11.94 -8.03 1.54
CA GLN A 37 12.79 -7.74 2.69
C GLN A 37 13.76 -6.59 2.38
N GLU A 38 13.88 -5.65 3.30
CA GLU A 38 14.87 -4.58 3.22
C GLU A 38 15.29 -4.02 4.59
N HIS A 39 16.48 -3.42 4.62
CA HIS A 39 17.02 -2.75 5.81
C HIS A 39 16.70 -1.26 5.85
N THR A 40 16.80 -0.58 4.71
CA THR A 40 16.56 0.85 4.57
C THR A 40 15.17 1.10 3.99
N PRO A 41 14.30 1.90 4.63
CA PRO A 41 12.98 2.23 4.12
C PRO A 41 13.02 2.86 2.72
N SER A 42 12.29 2.29 1.77
CA SER A 42 12.20 2.79 0.41
C SER A 42 10.77 2.87 -0.12
N PHE A 43 9.78 2.47 0.68
CA PHE A 43 8.37 2.50 0.31
C PHE A 43 7.71 3.75 0.86
N LYS A 44 7.18 4.60 -0.02
CA LYS A 44 6.56 5.87 0.34
C LYS A 44 5.05 5.80 0.10
N VAL A 45 4.27 6.19 1.09
CA VAL A 45 2.83 6.52 0.94
C VAL A 45 2.66 8.03 0.99
N GLU A 46 1.94 8.58 0.02
CA GLU A 46 1.47 9.96 0.02
C GLU A 46 -0.01 9.99 0.40
N THR A 47 -0.32 10.38 1.64
CA THR A 47 -1.65 10.21 2.23
C THR A 47 -2.71 11.10 1.60
N THR A 48 -2.32 12.26 1.06
CA THR A 48 -3.26 13.17 0.37
C THR A 48 -3.73 12.61 -0.96
N LEU A 49 -2.81 11.97 -1.71
CA LEU A 49 -3.12 11.36 -3.01
C LEU A 49 -3.62 9.91 -2.87
N ASN A 50 -3.51 9.34 -1.66
CA ASN A 50 -3.75 7.93 -1.36
C ASN A 50 -3.05 6.99 -2.35
N CYS A 51 -1.78 7.27 -2.62
CA CYS A 51 -0.94 6.47 -3.51
C CYS A 51 0.37 6.06 -2.84
N TRP A 52 0.99 5.02 -3.40
CA TRP A 52 2.28 4.53 -2.94
C TRP A 52 3.30 4.45 -4.08
N TYR A 53 4.57 4.44 -3.68
CA TYR A 53 5.70 4.14 -4.57
C TYR A 53 6.82 3.43 -3.81
N ASP A 54 7.30 2.31 -4.33
CA ASP A 54 8.50 1.60 -3.86
C ASP A 54 9.70 2.01 -4.72
N PHE A 55 10.62 2.76 -4.13
CA PHE A 55 11.81 3.24 -4.84
C PHE A 55 12.82 2.15 -5.17
N GLY A 56 12.83 1.02 -4.46
CA GLY A 56 13.71 -0.10 -4.78
C GLY A 56 13.16 -1.04 -5.85
N LEU A 57 11.84 -1.07 -6.07
CA LEU A 57 11.20 -1.82 -7.16
C LEU A 57 10.84 -0.97 -8.38
N GLY A 58 10.79 0.35 -8.25
CA GLY A 58 10.35 1.25 -9.31
C GLY A 58 8.85 1.15 -9.62
N LYS A 59 8.05 0.65 -8.66
CA LYS A 59 6.61 0.41 -8.80
C LYS A 59 5.80 1.34 -7.91
N GLY A 60 4.55 1.58 -8.28
CA GLY A 60 3.62 2.36 -7.48
C GLY A 60 2.20 2.32 -8.02
N GLY A 61 1.27 2.89 -7.25
CA GLY A 61 -0.13 2.92 -7.63
C GLY A 61 -1.06 3.24 -6.47
N ASN A 62 -2.31 2.83 -6.60
CA ASN A 62 -3.33 2.90 -5.55
C ASN A 62 -3.37 1.57 -4.74
N ILE A 63 -4.34 1.44 -3.84
CA ILE A 63 -4.53 0.25 -2.99
C ILE A 63 -4.77 -1.05 -3.77
N ILE A 64 -5.40 -0.99 -4.94
CA ILE A 64 -5.61 -2.17 -5.79
C ILE A 64 -4.28 -2.62 -6.40
N ASP A 65 -3.47 -1.66 -6.87
CA ASP A 65 -2.14 -1.96 -7.40
C ASP A 65 -1.23 -2.53 -6.30
N LEU A 66 -1.34 -2.01 -5.07
CA LEU A 66 -0.61 -2.56 -3.93
C LEU A 66 -1.06 -3.99 -3.62
N ALA A 67 -2.37 -4.23 -3.52
CA ALA A 67 -2.92 -5.55 -3.26
C ALA A 67 -2.55 -6.56 -4.35
N ALA A 68 -2.53 -6.14 -5.62
CA ALA A 68 -2.09 -6.98 -6.73
C ALA A 68 -0.63 -7.44 -6.54
N GLU A 69 0.25 -6.53 -6.13
CA GLU A 69 1.65 -6.85 -5.83
C GLU A 69 1.79 -7.73 -4.56
N MET A 70 1.00 -7.50 -3.51
CA MET A 70 1.09 -8.28 -2.27
C MET A 70 0.54 -9.70 -2.43
N TYR A 71 -0.59 -9.85 -3.12
CA TYR A 71 -1.28 -11.13 -3.29
C TYR A 71 -0.95 -11.85 -4.60
N GLN A 72 -0.08 -11.25 -5.44
CA GLN A 72 0.35 -11.82 -6.72
C GLN A 72 -0.82 -12.26 -7.61
N SER A 73 -1.83 -11.37 -7.73
CA SER A 73 -3.06 -11.65 -8.47
C SER A 73 -3.54 -10.42 -9.24
N ILE A 74 -4.20 -10.68 -10.36
CA ILE A 74 -4.89 -9.66 -11.17
C ILE A 74 -6.42 -9.83 -11.14
N ASP A 75 -6.94 -10.83 -10.43
CA ASP A 75 -8.39 -10.98 -10.28
C ASP A 75 -8.92 -9.91 -9.34
N LEU A 76 -9.52 -8.89 -9.94
CA LEU A 76 -10.05 -7.74 -9.22
C LEU A 76 -11.06 -8.12 -8.12
N ARG A 77 -11.90 -9.14 -8.33
CA ARG A 77 -12.89 -9.55 -7.31
C ARG A 77 -12.21 -10.18 -6.11
N TYR A 78 -11.18 -10.98 -6.34
CA TYR A 78 -10.36 -11.54 -5.28
C TYR A 78 -9.65 -10.44 -4.49
N LEU A 79 -8.96 -9.52 -5.19
CA LEU A 79 -8.27 -8.40 -4.54
C LEU A 79 -9.21 -7.52 -3.72
N MET A 80 -10.41 -7.23 -4.24
CA MET A 80 -11.41 -6.44 -3.52
C MET A 80 -11.88 -7.12 -2.24
N ARG A 81 -12.02 -8.45 -2.23
CA ARG A 81 -12.33 -9.22 -1.00
C ARG A 81 -11.17 -9.13 0.00
N CYS A 82 -9.94 -9.35 -0.45
CA CYS A 82 -8.78 -9.22 0.43
C CYS A 82 -8.68 -7.84 1.09
N ILE A 83 -9.03 -6.76 0.37
CA ILE A 83 -9.02 -5.41 0.93
C ILE A 83 -10.21 -5.17 1.87
N ALA A 84 -11.40 -5.70 1.55
CA ALA A 84 -12.63 -5.45 2.31
C ALA A 84 -12.78 -6.30 3.58
N ASP A 85 -12.15 -7.49 3.60
CA ASP A 85 -12.27 -8.47 4.69
C ASP A 85 -11.25 -8.23 5.84
N MET A 86 -10.58 -7.06 5.88
CA MET A 86 -9.60 -6.67 6.90
C MET A 86 -10.17 -5.86 8.06
#